data_AF-A0A945AX20-F1
#
_entry.id   AF-A0A945AX20-F1
#
_cell.length_a   1.000
_cell.length_b   1.000
_cell.length_c   1.000
_cell.angle_alpha   90.00
_cell.angle_beta   90.00
_cell.angle_gamma   90.00
#
_symmetry.space_group_name_H-M   'P 1'
#
loop_
_entity.id
_entity.type
_entity.pdbx_description
1 polymer ?
#
loop_
_entity_poly.entity_id
_entity_poly.type
_entity_poly.pdbx_seq_one_letter_code
_entity_poly.pdbx_strand_id
1 'polypeptide(L)' 'AFHELAMQYQLQMIPFLLKEVGGVSSLNQADGIHPNPEGHQIIVQTVIEYLEPLLPTRQ' A
#
# COMPACT_ATOMS: atom_id res chain seq x y z
N ALA A 1 17.49 3.38 0.38
CA ALA A 1 16.74 4.56 -0.05
C ALA A 1 15.46 4.78 0.77
N PHE A 2 14.29 4.20 0.44
CA PHE A 2 13.03 4.55 1.14
C PHE A 2 13.01 4.25 2.64
N HIS A 3 13.51 3.08 3.05
CA HIS A 3 13.60 2.70 4.48
C HIS A 3 14.49 3.67 5.27
N GLU A 4 15.65 4.03 4.73
CA GLU A 4 16.58 4.98 5.37
C GLU A 4 15.93 6.37 5.52
N LEU A 5 15.22 6.84 4.50
CA LEU A 5 14.49 8.10 4.56
C LEU A 5 13.37 8.06 5.60
N ALA A 6 12.59 6.98 5.64
CA ALA A 6 11.52 6.83 6.63
C ALA A 6 12.09 6.87 8.06
N MET A 7 13.23 6.21 8.31
CA MET A 7 13.92 6.28 9.59
C MET A 7 14.44 7.70 9.91
N GLN A 8 15.10 8.35 8.94
CA GLN A 8 15.66 9.69 9.11
C GLN A 8 14.60 10.73 9.47
N TYR A 9 13.42 10.65 8.86
CA TYR A 9 12.33 11.59 9.06
C TYR A 9 11.25 11.08 10.03
N GLN A 10 11.48 9.94 10.69
CA GLN A 10 10.54 9.30 11.64
C GLN A 10 9.13 9.12 11.05
N LEU A 11 9.06 8.75 9.78
CA LEU A 11 7.81 8.54 9.06
C LEU A 11 7.35 7.09 9.20
N GLN A 12 6.03 6.90 9.33
CA GLN A 12 5.47 5.57 9.06
C GLN A 12 5.61 5.23 7.59
N MET A 13 5.91 3.96 7.32
CA MET A 13 6.25 3.49 5.98
C MET A 13 5.56 2.17 5.68
N ILE A 14 4.88 2.12 4.53
CA ILE A 14 4.47 0.87 3.89
C ILE A 14 5.66 0.34 3.09
N PRO A 15 6.24 -0.84 3.42
CA PRO A 15 7.45 -1.34 2.76
C PRO A 15 7.26 -1.59 1.26
N PHE A 16 6.08 -2.06 0.85
CA PHE A 16 5.72 -2.26 -0.54
C PHE A 16 4.20 -2.12 -0.75
N LEU A 17 3.77 -1.07 -1.45
CA LEU A 17 2.35 -0.77 -1.65
C LEU A 17 1.61 -1.84 -2.46
N LEU A 18 2.29 -2.45 -3.43
CA LEU A 18 1.71 -3.45 -4.35
C LEU A 18 1.93 -4.89 -3.85
N LYS A 19 2.16 -5.09 -2.55
CA LYS A 19 2.28 -6.43 -1.96
C LYS A 19 1.05 -7.27 -2.34
N GLU A 20 1.28 -8.51 -2.79
CA GLU A 20 0.27 -9.45 -3.32
C GLU A 20 -0.46 -9.02 -4.62
N VAL A 21 -0.17 -7.84 -5.19
CA VAL A 21 -0.86 -7.31 -6.39
C VAL A 21 0.08 -7.10 -7.56
N GLY A 22 1.26 -6.53 -7.33
CA GLY A 22 2.24 -6.24 -8.38
C GLY A 22 2.68 -7.52 -9.09
N GLY A 23 2.52 -7.57 -10.41
CA GLY A 23 2.89 -8.73 -11.24
C GLY A 23 1.89 -9.88 -11.23
N VAL A 24 0.77 -9.77 -10.50
CA VAL A 24 -0.32 -10.75 -10.55
C VAL A 24 -1.30 -10.35 -11.64
N SER A 25 -1.24 -11.01 -12.81
CA SER A 25 -2.00 -10.61 -14.00
C SER A 25 -3.51 -10.49 -13.78
N SER A 26 -4.10 -11.34 -12.93
CA SER A 26 -5.53 -11.29 -12.60
C SER A 26 -5.94 -10.10 -11.73
N LEU A 27 -4.99 -9.41 -11.12
CA LEU A 27 -5.22 -8.25 -10.25
C LEU A 27 -4.77 -6.93 -10.90
N ASN A 28 -4.38 -6.97 -12.17
CA ASN A 28 -3.97 -5.82 -12.95
C ASN A 28 -4.85 -5.65 -14.19
N GLN A 29 -4.82 -4.45 -14.77
CA GLN A 29 -5.45 -4.09 -16.03
C GLN A 29 -4.71 -4.74 -17.20
N ALA A 30 -5.25 -4.61 -18.41
CA ALA A 30 -4.69 -5.23 -19.61
C ALA A 30 -3.25 -4.78 -19.94
N ASP A 31 -2.81 -3.64 -19.42
CA ASP A 31 -1.42 -3.16 -19.55
C ASP A 31 -0.43 -3.87 -18.62
N GLY A 32 -0.92 -4.64 -17.65
CA GLY A 32 -0.10 -5.42 -16.72
C GLY A 32 0.62 -4.60 -15.64
N ILE A 33 0.38 -3.29 -15.53
CA ILE A 33 1.08 -2.42 -14.56
C ILE A 33 0.14 -1.63 -13.65
N HIS A 34 -1.13 -1.47 -14.01
CA HIS A 34 -2.13 -0.81 -13.15
C HIS A 34 -3.02 -1.83 -12.46
N PRO A 35 -3.23 -1.75 -11.13
CA PRO A 35 -4.21 -2.59 -10.45
C PRO A 35 -5.64 -2.40 -11.00
N ASN A 36 -6.42 -3.48 -10.98
CA ASN A 36 -7.85 -3.45 -11.27
C ASN A 36 -8.67 -3.26 -9.96
N PRO A 37 -10.01 -3.19 -9.99
CA PRO A 37 -10.82 -3.00 -8.78
C PRO A 37 -10.53 -4.03 -7.67
N GLU A 38 -10.36 -5.30 -8.01
CA GLU A 38 -10.03 -6.38 -7.08
C GLU A 38 -8.62 -6.19 -6.48
N GLY A 39 -7.64 -5.82 -7.31
CA GLY A 39 -6.30 -5.46 -6.86
C GLY A 39 -6.30 -4.28 -5.88
N HIS A 40 -7.13 -3.27 -6.14
CA HIS A 40 -7.29 -2.14 -5.22
C HIS A 40 -7.90 -2.54 -3.86
N GLN A 41 -8.82 -3.50 -3.81
CA GLN A 41 -9.36 -4.01 -2.54
C GLN A 41 -8.24 -4.63 -1.67
N ILE A 42 -7.32 -5.37 -2.29
CA ILE A 42 -6.15 -5.96 -1.60
C ILE A 42 -5.16 -4.87 -1.16
N ILE A 43 -4.90 -3.86 -2.01
CA ILE A 43 -4.04 -2.72 -1.65
C ILE A 43 -4.59 -2.01 -0.41
N VAL A 44 -5.91 -1.82 -0.31
CA VAL A 44 -6.55 -1.18 0.86
C VAL A 44 -6.27 -1.96 2.15
N GLN A 45 -6.29 -3.30 2.13
CA GLN A 45 -5.92 -4.09 3.32
C GLN A 45 -4.47 -3.82 3.74
N THR A 46 -3.55 -3.64 2.80
CA THR A 46 -2.17 -3.25 3.15
C THR A 46 -2.14 -1.83 3.70
N VAL A 47 -2.82 -0.86 3.07
CA VAL A 47 -2.78 0.55 3.49
C VAL A 47 -3.40 0.75 4.86
N ILE A 48 -4.51 0.08 5.15
CA ILE A 48 -5.28 0.32 6.37
C ILE A 48 -4.51 -0.07 7.64
N GLU A 49 -3.69 -1.12 7.57
CA GLU A 49 -2.80 -1.58 8.66
C GLU A 49 -1.84 -0.47 9.14
N TYR A 50 -1.40 0.41 8.22
CA TYR A 50 -0.48 1.50 8.54
C TYR A 50 -1.21 2.84 8.75
N LEU A 51 -2.38 3.02 8.12
CA LEU A 51 -3.14 4.27 8.22
C LEU A 51 -3.94 4.35 9.52
N GLU A 52 -4.60 3.27 9.95
CA GLU A 52 -5.48 3.28 11.12
C GLU A 52 -4.81 3.81 12.40
N PRO A 53 -3.58 3.40 12.77
CA PRO A 53 -2.91 3.91 13.96
C PRO A 53 -2.60 5.41 13.92
N LEU A 54 -2.62 6.01 12.71
CA LEU A 54 -2.35 7.44 12.50
C LEU A 54 -3.62 8.29 12.54
N LEU A 55 -4.80 7.66 12.45
CA LEU A 55 -6.06 8.38 12.48
C LEU A 55 -6.35 8.87 13.89
N PRO A 56 -6.79 10.12 14.06
CA PRO A 56 -7.29 10.57 15.36
C PRO A 56 -8.52 9.74 15.73
N THR A 57 -8.67 9.41 17.02
CA THR A 57 -9.94 8.91 17.53
C THR A 57 -11.01 9.94 17.22
N ARG A 58 -12.12 9.52 16.60
CA ARG A 58 -13.28 10.40 16.41
C ARG A 58 -13.67 10.97 17.77
N GLN A 59 -13.59 12.29 17.90
CA GLN A 59 -14.22 13.03 19.00
C GLN A 59 -15.73 13.01 18.82
#